data_AF-A0A6M0REQ4-F1
#
_entry.id   AF-A0A6M0REQ4-F1
#
_cell.length_a   1.000
_cell.length_b   1.000
_cell.length_c   1.000
_cell.angle_alpha   90.00
_cell.angle_beta   90.00
_cell.angle_gamma   90.00
#
_symmetry.space_group_name_H-M   'P 1'
#
loop_
_entity.id
_entity.type
_entity.pdbx_description
1 polymer ?
#
loop_
_entity_poly.entity_id
_entity_poly.type
_entity_poly.pdbx_seq_one_letter_code
_entity_poly.pdbx_strand_id
1 'polypeptide(L)'
;MGGFFMIKKSKTKEKEILLNSIENVVDEIKNIRILFENANDPKLIDYAIYTEEALKAKYMYLLSQAKQKGIKVQYEDIVKEVEVV
;
A
#
# COMPACT_ATOMS: atom_id res chain seq x y z
N MET A 1 28.51 12.36 24.09
CA MET A 1 27.30 11.52 24.27
C MET A 1 26.10 11.97 23.40
N GLY A 2 26.31 12.45 22.15
CA GLY A 2 25.23 13.04 21.33
C GLY A 2 24.73 12.20 20.14
N GLY A 3 25.49 11.22 19.67
CA GLY A 3 25.17 10.50 18.42
C GLY A 3 24.01 9.51 18.52
N PHE A 4 23.80 8.91 19.69
CA PHE A 4 22.80 7.85 19.87
C PHE A 4 21.34 8.34 19.74
N PHE A 5 21.07 9.59 20.11
CA PHE A 5 19.71 10.15 20.12
C PHE A 5 19.21 10.50 18.71
N MET A 6 20.09 11.00 17.83
CA MET A 6 19.72 11.36 16.45
C MET A 6 19.39 10.12 15.59
N ILE A 7 20.14 9.02 15.77
CA ILE A 7 19.94 7.76 15.02
C ILE A 7 18.57 7.12 15.33
N LYS A 8 18.09 7.24 16.58
CA LYS A 8 16.76 6.73 16.96
C LYS A 8 15.62 7.54 16.31
N LYS A 9 15.76 8.86 16.21
CA LYS A 9 14.72 9.74 15.64
C LYS A 9 14.52 9.52 14.15
N SER A 10 15.59 9.28 13.38
CA SER A 10 15.49 9.03 11.94
C SER A 10 14.82 7.68 11.63
N LYS A 11 15.19 6.61 12.35
CA LYS A 11 14.55 5.29 12.20
C LYS A 11 13.05 5.30 12.48
N THR A 12 12.59 6.08 13.45
CA THR A 12 11.15 6.23 13.74
C THR A 12 10.42 6.93 12.59
N LYS A 13 11.02 7.97 12.00
CA LYS A 13 10.43 8.71 10.88
C LYS A 13 10.33 7.86 9.61
N GLU A 14 11.34 7.05 9.32
CA GLU A 14 11.28 6.09 8.20
C GLU A 14 10.17 5.05 8.38
N LYS A 15 9.97 4.55 9.60
CA LYS A 15 8.88 3.61 9.91
C LYS A 15 7.52 4.27 9.66
N GLU A 16 7.32 5.50 10.14
CA GLU A 16 6.08 6.26 9.96
C GLU A 16 5.79 6.51 8.48
N ILE A 17 6.80 6.93 7.70
CA ILE A 17 6.66 7.12 6.25
C ILE A 17 6.22 5.83 5.56
N LEU A 18 6.82 4.69 5.93
CA LEU A 18 6.47 3.41 5.34
C LEU A 18 5.04 2.99 5.67
N LEU A 19 4.60 3.15 6.91
CA LEU A 19 3.23 2.83 7.33
C LEU A 19 2.22 3.73 6.62
N ASN A 20 2.45 5.05 6.59
CA ASN A 20 1.60 5.98 5.85
C ASN A 20 1.54 5.64 4.35
N SER A 21 2.66 5.20 3.76
CA SER A 21 2.68 4.78 2.35
C SER A 21 1.81 3.54 2.11
N ILE A 22 1.78 2.60 3.06
CA ILE A 22 0.95 1.40 2.98
C ILE A 22 -0.54 1.79 3.08
N GLU A 23 -0.90 2.62 4.06
CA GLU A 23 -2.27 3.13 4.25
C GLU A 23 -2.76 3.90 3.00
N ASN A 24 -1.91 4.78 2.45
CA ASN A 24 -2.24 5.52 1.24
C ASN A 24 -2.51 4.60 0.04
N VAL A 25 -1.71 3.54 -0.15
CA VAL A 25 -1.94 2.58 -1.25
C VAL A 25 -3.25 1.82 -1.04
N VAL A 26 -3.58 1.47 0.20
CA VAL A 26 -4.86 0.86 0.56
C VAL A 26 -6.03 1.77 0.17
N ASP A 27 -5.95 3.06 0.45
CA ASP A 27 -6.99 4.01 0.08
C ASP A 27 -7.04 4.27 -1.44
N GLU A 28 -5.89 4.29 -2.12
CA GLU A 28 -5.82 4.32 -3.59
C GLU A 28 -6.56 3.13 -4.21
N ILE A 29 -6.39 1.92 -3.65
CA ILE A 29 -7.10 0.71 -4.11
C ILE A 29 -8.61 0.83 -3.88
N LYS A 30 -9.06 1.35 -2.73
CA LYS A 30 -10.50 1.58 -2.50
C LYS A 30 -11.08 2.56 -3.50
N ASN A 31 -10.37 3.65 -3.77
CA ASN A 31 -10.79 4.68 -4.71
C ASN A 31 -10.87 4.15 -6.15
N ILE A 32 -9.91 3.32 -6.57
CA ILE A 32 -9.94 2.75 -7.93
C ILE A 32 -11.07 1.72 -8.10
N ARG A 33 -11.40 0.97 -7.04
CA ARG A 33 -12.56 0.07 -7.04
C ARG A 33 -13.87 0.83 -7.15
N ILE A 34 -14.02 1.93 -6.40
CA ILE A 34 -15.17 2.83 -6.54
C ILE A 34 -15.25 3.38 -7.97
N LEU A 35 -14.12 3.75 -8.58
CA LEU A 35 -14.10 4.18 -10.00
C LEU A 35 -14.58 3.06 -10.92
N PHE A 36 -14.08 1.84 -10.77
CA PHE A 36 -14.49 0.68 -11.56
C PHE A 36 -16.01 0.45 -11.46
N GLU A 37 -16.56 0.47 -10.25
CA GLU A 37 -17.99 0.25 -10.00
C GLU A 37 -18.90 1.33 -10.60
N ASN A 38 -18.42 2.57 -10.70
CA ASN A 38 -19.22 3.73 -11.14
C ASN A 38 -18.91 4.19 -12.58
N ALA A 39 -17.87 3.66 -13.22
CA ALA A 39 -17.47 4.04 -14.56
C ALA A 39 -18.41 3.42 -15.61
N ASN A 40 -18.85 4.24 -16.56
CA ASN A 40 -19.64 3.80 -17.72
C ASN A 40 -18.84 3.84 -19.03
N ASP A 41 -17.70 4.54 -19.06
CA ASP A 41 -16.80 4.56 -20.22
C ASP A 41 -15.89 3.32 -20.16
N PRO A 42 -15.90 2.45 -21.19
CA PRO A 42 -15.03 1.28 -21.25
C PRO A 42 -13.54 1.58 -21.01
N LYS A 43 -13.04 2.73 -21.46
CA LYS A 43 -11.64 3.13 -21.25
C LYS A 43 -11.33 3.44 -19.79
N LEU A 44 -12.31 3.98 -19.06
CA LEU A 44 -12.15 4.24 -17.62
C LEU A 44 -12.24 2.96 -16.81
N ILE A 45 -13.06 2.00 -17.25
CA ILE A 45 -13.11 0.64 -16.68
C ILE A 45 -11.75 -0.05 -16.86
N ASP A 46 -11.21 -0.08 -18.08
CA ASP A 46 -9.88 -0.65 -18.35
C ASP A 46 -8.81 0.03 -17.51
N TYR A 47 -8.82 1.36 -17.46
CA TYR A 47 -7.91 2.13 -16.61
C TYR A 47 -7.99 1.69 -15.14
N ALA A 48 -9.20 1.50 -14.61
CA ALA A 48 -9.39 1.08 -13.22
C ALA A 48 -8.81 -0.31 -12.96
N ILE A 49 -9.04 -1.28 -13.87
CA ILE A 49 -8.49 -2.63 -13.78
C ILE A 49 -6.95 -2.60 -13.76
N TYR A 50 -6.32 -1.96 -14.74
CA TYR A 50 -4.85 -1.91 -14.82
C TYR A 50 -4.23 -1.17 -13.64
N THR A 51 -4.89 -0.10 -13.16
CA THR A 51 -4.41 0.67 -12.03
C THR A 51 -4.52 -0.13 -10.74
N GLU A 52 -5.60 -0.88 -10.53
CA GLU A 52 -5.74 -1.74 -9.34
C GLU A 52 -4.61 -2.78 -9.28
N GLU A 53 -4.29 -3.44 -10.39
CA GLU A 53 -3.19 -4.41 -10.45
C GLU A 53 -1.82 -3.77 -10.16
N ALA A 54 -1.57 -2.57 -10.68
CA ALA A 54 -0.35 -1.82 -10.38
C ALA A 54 -0.26 -1.44 -8.89
N LEU A 55 -1.39 -1.05 -8.28
CA LEU A 55 -1.46 -0.71 -6.86
C LEU A 55 -1.28 -1.94 -5.96
N LYS A 56 -1.82 -3.10 -6.32
CA LYS A 56 -1.58 -4.38 -5.63
C LYS A 56 -0.09 -4.73 -5.64
N ALA A 57 0.58 -4.62 -6.79
CA ALA A 57 2.02 -4.84 -6.88
C ALA A 57 2.83 -3.87 -5.98
N LYS A 58 2.46 -2.58 -5.98
CA LYS A 58 3.04 -1.55 -5.08
C LYS A 58 2.83 -1.91 -3.60
N TYR A 59 1.63 -2.35 -3.23
CA TYR A 59 1.30 -2.78 -1.87
C TYR A 59 2.18 -3.96 -1.42
N MET A 60 2.30 -5.02 -2.25
CA MET A 60 3.15 -6.17 -1.97
C MET A 60 4.62 -5.79 -1.77
N TYR A 61 5.13 -4.85 -2.57
CA TYR A 61 6.49 -4.32 -2.41
C TYR A 61 6.66 -3.60 -1.07
N LEU A 62 5.74 -2.72 -0.67
CA LEU A 62 5.80 -2.00 0.59
C LEU A 62 5.72 -2.94 1.81
N LEU A 63 4.87 -3.96 1.76
CA LEU A 63 4.80 -5.01 2.78
C LEU A 63 6.11 -5.78 2.90
N SER A 64 6.73 -6.12 1.76
CA SER A 64 8.04 -6.78 1.73
C SER A 64 9.11 -5.91 2.40
N GLN A 65 9.11 -4.60 2.15
CA GLN A 65 10.00 -3.66 2.85
C GLN A 65 9.72 -3.60 4.35
N ALA A 66 8.45 -3.57 4.76
CA ALA A 66 8.08 -3.55 6.18
C ALA A 66 8.58 -4.82 6.90
N LYS A 67 8.41 -5.98 6.27
CA LYS A 67 8.91 -7.27 6.76
C LYS A 67 10.43 -7.26 6.93
N GLN A 68 11.17 -6.78 5.92
CA GLN A 68 12.64 -6.67 6.00
C GLN A 68 13.10 -5.73 7.12
N LYS A 69 12.33 -4.68 7.42
CA LYS A 69 12.61 -3.75 8.52
C LYS A 69 12.10 -4.21 9.89
N GLY A 70 11.49 -5.40 9.98
CA GLY A 70 10.91 -5.93 11.22
C GLY A 70 9.70 -5.13 11.72
N ILE A 71 9.04 -4.39 10.83
CA ILE A 71 7.86 -3.58 11.14
C ILE A 71 6.64 -4.49 11.00
N LYS A 72 5.86 -4.62 12.08
CA LYS A 72 4.55 -5.27 12.02
C LYS A 72 3.55 -4.32 11.36
N VAL A 73 2.96 -4.78 10.27
CA VAL A 73 1.85 -4.13 9.58
C VAL A 73 0.59 -4.93 9.93
N GLN A 74 -0.51 -4.24 10.25
CA GLN A 74 -1.81 -4.90 10.36
C GLN A 74 -2.32 -5.10 8.94
N TYR A 75 -2.55 -6.34 8.53
CA TYR A 75 -3.09 -6.62 7.21
C TYR A 75 -4.59 -6.32 7.27
N GLU A 76 -5.06 -5.30 6.55
CA GLU A 76 -6.46 -5.27 6.16
C GLU A 76 -6.68 -6.29 5.04
N ASP A 77 -7.78 -7.04 5.11
CA ASP A 77 -8.16 -8.13 4.21
C ASP A 77 -8.45 -7.72 2.75
N ILE A 78 -8.02 -6.52 2.34
CA ILE A 78 -8.39 -5.84 1.08
C ILE A 78 -7.94 -6.63 -0.16
N VAL A 79 -6.90 -7.46 -0.02
CA VAL A 79 -6.26 -8.20 -1.12
C VAL A 79 -6.60 -9.71 -1.11
N LYS A 80 -7.57 -10.17 -0.29
CA LYS A 80 -7.95 -11.59 -0.25
C LYS A 80 -8.55 -12.16 -1.55
N GLU A 81 -8.89 -11.32 -2.53
CA GLU A 81 -9.47 -11.77 -3.80
C GLU A 81 -8.46 -12.29 -4.84
N VAL A 82 -7.16 -12.37 -4.53
CA VAL A 82 -6.15 -12.80 -5.53
C VAL A 82 -6.01 -14.34 -5.65
N GLU A 83 -6.66 -15.15 -4.82
CA GLU A 83 -6.65 -16.61 -5.02
C GLU A 83 -7.98 -17.26 -4.63
N VAL A 84 -8.90 -17.49 -5.58
CA VAL A 84 -9.70 -18.72 -5.65
C VAL A 84 -10.10 -19.01 -7.11
N VAL A 85 -9.35 -19.92 -7.74
CA VAL A 85 -9.70 -20.86 -8.83
C VAL A 85 -10.07 -20.30 -10.21
#